data_AF-A0A0B7H502-F1
#
_entry.id   AF-A0A0B7H502-F1
#
_cell.length_a   1.000
_cell.length_b   1.000
_cell.length_c   1.000
_cell.angle_alpha   90.00
_cell.angle_beta   90.00
_cell.angle_gamma   90.00
#
_symmetry.space_group_name_H-M   'P 1'
#
loop_
_entity.id
_entity.type
_entity.pdbx_description
1 polymer ?
#
loop_
_entity_poly.entity_id
_entity_poly.type
_entity_poly.pdbx_seq_one_letter_code
_entity_poly.pdbx_strand_id
1 'polypeptide(L)' 'MKIGFDAKRAFHNNRGLGNYSRDLIRILQEQSDCELVLFNPKQKNDKRIKLTENESNFTKIILLEKAQKHLENSENKFVI' A
#
# COMPACT_ATOMS: atom_id res chain seq x y z
N MET A 1 14.62 -7.52 2.32
CA MET A 1 13.74 -8.06 1.24
C MET A 1 12.61 -7.07 0.96
N LYS A 2 12.07 -6.96 -0.27
CA LYS A 2 10.93 -6.07 -0.57
C LYS A 2 9.67 -6.88 -0.89
N ILE A 3 8.53 -6.53 -0.31
CA ILE A 3 7.24 -7.20 -0.52
C ILE A 3 6.21 -6.20 -1.05
N GLY A 4 5.63 -6.50 -2.21
CA GLY A 4 4.46 -5.78 -2.74
C GLY A 4 3.16 -6.47 -2.35
N PHE A 5 2.24 -5.75 -1.71
CA PHE A 5 0.96 -6.29 -1.24
C PHE A 5 -0.23 -5.52 -1.82
N ASP A 6 -1.19 -6.24 -2.42
CA ASP A 6 -2.47 -5.66 -2.83
C ASP A 6 -3.33 -5.38 -1.59
N ALA A 7 -3.28 -4.12 -1.13
CA ALA A 7 -3.88 -3.69 0.11
C ALA A 7 -5.33 -3.21 -0.07
N LYS A 8 -5.95 -3.35 -1.25
CA LYS A 8 -7.32 -2.87 -1.51
C LYS A 8 -8.30 -3.27 -0.41
N ARG A 9 -8.30 -4.54 0.00
CA ARG A 9 -9.23 -5.02 1.04
C ARG A 9 -8.90 -4.49 2.43
N ALA A 10 -7.62 -4.26 2.73
CA ALA A 10 -7.19 -3.69 4.00
C ALA A 10 -7.76 -2.28 4.21
N PHE A 11 -7.79 -1.45 3.15
CA PHE A 11 -8.32 -0.08 3.16
C PHE A 11 -9.85 -0.01 2.98
N HIS A 12 -10.42 -0.89 2.15
CA HIS A 12 -11.81 -0.70 1.70
C HIS A 12 -12.83 -1.60 2.38
N ASN A 13 -12.41 -2.70 3.04
CA ASN A 13 -13.32 -3.68 3.64
C ASN A 13 -13.28 -3.66 5.17
N ASN A 14 -14.46 -3.58 5.79
CA ASN A 14 -14.57 -3.42 7.25
C ASN A 14 -14.68 -4.73 8.02
N ARG A 15 -14.82 -5.87 7.34
CA ARG A 15 -15.06 -7.18 7.95
C ARG A 15 -14.28 -8.26 7.20
N GLY A 16 -14.22 -9.47 7.77
CA GLY A 16 -13.71 -10.68 7.12
C GLY A 16 -12.32 -10.46 6.51
N LEU A 17 -12.22 -10.55 5.18
CA LEU A 17 -10.97 -10.36 4.44
C LEU A 17 -10.26 -9.03 4.72
N GLY A 18 -10.99 -7.97 5.09
CA GLY A 18 -10.37 -6.72 5.51
C GLY A 18 -9.60 -6.87 6.82
N ASN A 19 -10.16 -7.58 7.81
CA ASN A 19 -9.49 -7.86 9.09
C ASN A 19 -8.25 -8.72 8.84
N TYR A 20 -8.42 -9.82 8.10
CA TYR A 20 -7.31 -10.71 7.73
C TYR A 20 -6.16 -9.96 7.04
N SER A 21 -6.47 -9.09 6.08
CA SER A 21 -5.45 -8.30 5.38
C SER A 21 -4.71 -7.36 6.32
N ARG A 22 -5.41 -6.72 7.28
CA ARG A 22 -4.78 -5.84 8.28
C ARG A 22 -3.90 -6.61 9.26
N ASP A 23 -4.33 -7.79 9.69
CA ASP A 23 -3.52 -8.64 10.57
C ASP A 23 -2.25 -9.12 9.88
N LEU A 24 -2.34 -9.51 8.61
CA LEU A 24 -1.17 -9.91 7.83
C LEU A 24 -0.18 -8.74 7.66
N ILE A 25 -0.67 -7.54 7.31
CA ILE A 25 0.17 -6.33 7.22
C ILE A 25 0.87 -6.07 8.56
N ARG A 26 0.12 -6.11 9.67
CA ARG A 26 0.68 -5.91 11.01
C ARG A 26 1.76 -6.94 11.35
N ILE A 27 1.51 -8.22 11.11
CA ILE A 27 2.48 -9.29 11.38
C ILE A 27 3.75 -9.08 10.53
N LEU A 28 3.62 -8.73 9.25
CA LEU A 28 4.77 -8.45 8.39
C LEU A 28 5.58 -7.25 8.92
N GLN A 29 4.90 -6.19 9.36
CA GLN A 29 5.56 -5.02 9.95
C GLN A 29 6.27 -5.31 11.27
N GLU A 30 5.74 -6.24 12.09
CA GLU A 30 6.26 -6.55 13.42
C GLU A 30 7.34 -7.65 13.40
N GLN A 31 7.23 -8.63 12.50
CA GLN A 31 7.98 -9.89 12.60
C GLN A 31 9.02 -10.09 11.50
N SER A 32 9.05 -9.24 10.48
CA SER A 32 10.01 -9.36 9.38
C SER A 32 10.80 -8.08 9.19
N ASP A 33 12.07 -8.21 8.80
CA ASP A 33 12.92 -7.12 8.32
C ASP A 33 12.71 -6.97 6.80
N CYS A 34 11.60 -6.34 6.44
CA CYS A 34 11.21 -6.18 5.06
C CYS A 34 10.63 -4.79 4.76
N GLU A 35 10.91 -4.30 3.56
CA GLU A 35 10.26 -3.12 3.03
C GLU A 35 8.89 -3.53 2.46
N LEU A 36 7.82 -3.07 3.09
CA LEU A 36 6.46 -3.41 2.71
C LEU A 36 5.84 -2.29 1.87
N VAL A 37 5.44 -2.62 0.64
CA VAL A 37 4.78 -1.68 -0.28
C VAL A 37 3.32 -2.07 -0.44
N LEU A 38 2.42 -1.21 0.05
CA LEU A 38 0.97 -1.40 0.02
C LEU A 38 0.38 -0.70 -1.20
N PHE A 39 -0.15 -1.47 -2.14
CA PHE A 39 -0.88 -0.94 -3.30
C PHE A 39 -2.33 -0.69 -2.92
N ASN A 40 -2.75 0.56 -2.98
CA ASN A 40 -4.12 0.96 -2.74
C ASN A 40 -4.70 1.60 -4.01
N PRO A 41 -5.80 1.08 -4.58
CA PRO A 41 -6.34 1.63 -5.82
C PRO A 41 -6.85 3.07 -5.69
N LYS A 42 -7.42 3.42 -4.53
CA LYS A 42 -8.03 4.74 -4.30
C LYS A 42 -7.77 5.22 -2.88
N GLN A 43 -7.53 6.52 -2.74
CA GLN A 43 -7.33 7.11 -1.43
C GLN A 43 -8.57 6.94 -0.55
N LYS A 44 -8.38 6.49 0.68
CA LYS A 44 -9.42 6.43 1.70
C LYS A 44 -8.78 6.73 3.04
N ASN A 45 -9.36 7.68 3.77
CA ASN A 45 -8.94 7.98 5.14
C ASN A 45 -9.41 6.86 6.05
N ASP A 46 -8.62 5.80 6.15
CA ASP A 46 -8.87 4.66 7.00
C ASP A 46 -7.89 4.61 8.18
N LYS A 47 -8.39 4.92 9.38
CA LYS A 47 -7.59 4.91 10.62
C LYS A 47 -7.24 3.49 11.12
N ARG A 48 -7.73 2.43 10.46
CA ARG A 48 -7.54 1.03 10.90
C ARG A 48 -6.20 0.43 10.46
N ILE A 49 -5.49 1.07 9.54
CA ILE A 49 -4.12 0.68 9.18
C ILE A 49 -3.20 1.63 9.93
N LYS A 50 -2.40 1.08 10.85
CA LYS A 50 -1.34 1.80 11.53
C LYS A 50 -0.05 1.49 10.78
N LEU A 51 0.61 2.53 10.28
CA LEU A 51 1.93 2.40 9.69
C LEU A 51 2.95 2.51 10.80
N THR A 52 3.84 1.54 10.92
CA THR A 52 5.04 1.64 11.77
C THR A 52 6.18 2.20 10.93
N GLU A 53 6.89 3.17 11.49
CA GLU A 53 8.13 3.71 10.96
C GLU A 53 9.21 3.44 12.01
N ASN A 54 9.83 2.27 11.91
CA ASN A 54 11.01 1.95 12.71
C ASN A 54 12.19 1.87 11.74
N GLU A 55 13.42 2.16 12.18
CA GLU A 55 14.60 2.23 11.30
C GLU A 55 14.82 0.96 10.45
N SER A 56 14.34 -0.20 10.93
CA SER A 56 14.44 -1.49 10.23
C SER A 56 13.25 -1.80 9.30
N ASN A 57 12.07 -1.21 9.53
CA ASN A 57 10.84 -1.57 8.80
C ASN A 57 10.17 -0.34 8.20
N PHE A 58 10.24 -0.23 6.89
CA PHE A 58 9.64 0.87 6.12
C PHE A 58 8.38 0.40 5.39
N THR A 59 7.26 1.06 5.65
CA THR A 59 5.98 0.79 4.96
C THR A 59 5.59 1.95 4.07
N LYS A 60 5.44 1.70 2.77
CA LYS A 60 5.03 2.71 1.79
C LYS A 60 3.65 2.40 1.23
N ILE A 61 2.79 3.41 1.12
CA ILE A 61 1.52 3.30 0.39
C ILE A 61 1.69 3.89 -1.01
N ILE A 62 1.31 3.12 -2.03
CA ILE A 62 1.22 3.59 -3.42
C ILE A 62 -0.25 3.67 -3.81
N LEU A 63 -0.69 4.87 -4.21
CA LEU A 63 -2.02 5.10 -4.77
C LEU A 63 -1.99 4.87 -6.28
N LEU A 64 -2.67 3.81 -6.74
CA LEU A 64 -2.60 3.41 -8.16
C LEU A 64 -3.22 4.46 -9.08
N GLU A 65 -4.30 5.12 -8.67
CA GLU A 65 -4.91 6.22 -9.44
C GLU A 65 -3.96 7.42 -9.68
N LYS A 66 -3.00 7.64 -8.78
CA LYS A 66 -1.98 8.69 -8.94
C LYS A 66 -0.83 8.22 -9.82
N ALA A 67 -0.46 6.94 -9.73
CA ALA A 67 0.57 6.34 -10.57
C ALA A 67 0.14 6.29 -12.05
N GLN A 68 -1.12 5.94 -12.32
CA GLN A 68 -1.68 5.92 -13.68
C GLN A 68 -1.67 7.31 -14.33
N LYS A 69 -2.12 8.34 -13.62
CA LYS A 69 -2.06 9.73 -14.12
C LYS A 69 -0.63 10.19 -14.40
N HIS A 70 0.36 9.74 -13.64
CA HIS A 70 1.76 10.08 -13.90
C HIS A 70 2.27 9.42 -15.19
N LEU A 71 1.90 8.15 -15.42
CA LEU A 71 2.23 7.41 -16.64
C LEU A 71 1.56 8.06 -17.87
N GLU A 72 0.26 8.34 -17.81
CA GLU A 72 -0.49 9.01 -18.88
C GLU A 72 0.10 10.38 -19.24
N ASN A 73 0.49 11.17 -18.23
CA ASN A 73 1.13 12.47 -18.44
C ASN A 73 2.58 12.36 -18.94
N SER A 74 3.25 11.23 -18.71
CA SER A 74 4.61 10.98 -19.21
C SER A 74 4.60 10.53 -20.67
N GLU A 75 3.63 9.71 -21.08
CA GLU A 75 3.48 9.26 -22.48
C GLU A 75 3.08 10.42 -23.40
N ASN A 76 2.25 11.36 -22.93
CA ASN A 76 1.91 12.58 -23.67
C ASN A 76 3.07 13.57 -23.87
N LYS A 77 4.25 13.34 -23.26
CA LYS A 77 5.46 14.15 -23.51
C LYS A 77 6.36 13.59 -24.61
N PHE A 78 6.12 12.38 -25.10
CA PHE A 78 6.94 11.72 -26.14
C PHE A 78 6.31 11.74 -27.54
N VAL A 79 5.15 12.38 -27.70
CA VAL A 79 4.53 12.60 -29.01
C VAL A 79 4.88 14.02 -29.46
N ILE A 80 5.99 14.14 -30.20
CA ILE A 80 6.38 15.29 -31.02
C ILE A 80 6.29 14.88 -32.48
#